data_AF-A0A6G1GNI9-F1
#
_entry.id   AF-A0A6G1GNI9-F1
#
_cell.length_a   1.000
_cell.length_b   1.000
_cell.length_c   1.000
_cell.angle_alpha   90.00
_cell.angle_beta   90.00
_cell.angle_gamma   90.00
#
_symmetry.space_group_name_H-M   'P 1'
#
loop_
_entity.id
_entity.type
_entity.pdbx_description
1 polymer ?
#
loop_
_entity_poly.entity_id
_entity_poly.type
_entity_poly.pdbx_seq_one_letter_code
_entity_poly.pdbx_strand_id
1 'polypeptide(L)'
;MKIQEHGSARNATVAILKGDSQLKEYEAHLESPGGPACAYVPVVAGDKLTVTCQFEGITKGFQFDLVVDGFLRQSKTFKPKDCKKFTKKEIFSNAVCRGAKGDGLRTADVKVQAVKQQTASSSDDSGETPNALGTITVVICLRLPTDEATHKLRADASYEVIRWGEFGELPTGLEYCIDYPSIGEAELKGGSATKARKESREARPGSQPWAICKFYYCSQDKIDNSGFVLATQPLVLEPGMAGDATIGAENVPTPPATPKISNKKPPGNPSGSSKASNKRPAAQSFDEGEEFELELPRTSSKKSKKSAKEKATMATSAPGVAPAAAEQVNASATGTSASTPMSERLAAEKAELEEQARKTNDSKQRLAAIKIRQQQVLDSFSIKKAKLQKEEQEADDEYNQIEAELEKIDADMA
;
A
#
# COMPACT_ATOMS: atom_id res chain seq x y z
N MET A 1 13.30 -12.40 0.64
CA MET A 1 13.69 -11.31 1.52
C MET A 1 13.19 -11.62 2.92
N LYS A 2 14.09 -11.72 3.89
CA LYS A 2 13.75 -11.96 5.29
C LYS A 2 14.05 -10.70 6.09
N ILE A 3 13.07 -10.28 6.88
CA ILE A 3 13.08 -9.11 7.75
C ILE A 3 12.93 -9.58 9.18
N GLN A 4 13.80 -9.11 10.07
CA GLN A 4 13.71 -9.39 11.50
C GLN A 4 13.80 -8.08 12.27
N GLU A 5 12.88 -7.86 13.20
CA GLU A 5 12.96 -6.72 14.11
C GLU A 5 13.90 -7.05 15.26
N HIS A 6 14.88 -6.18 15.47
CA HIS A 6 15.86 -6.31 16.53
C HIS A 6 15.19 -6.35 17.92
N GLY A 7 15.64 -7.25 18.78
CA GLY A 7 15.11 -7.41 20.14
C GLY A 7 13.67 -7.95 20.22
N SER A 8 13.07 -8.38 19.10
CA SER A 8 11.74 -8.97 19.08
C SER A 8 11.73 -10.37 18.44
N ALA A 9 10.70 -11.15 18.75
CA ALA A 9 10.40 -12.40 18.05
C ALA A 9 9.69 -12.18 16.70
N ARG A 10 9.42 -10.91 16.34
CA ARG A 10 8.73 -10.53 15.10
C ARG A 10 9.66 -10.62 13.91
N ASN A 11 9.25 -11.41 12.92
CA ASN A 11 9.94 -11.53 11.65
C ASN A 11 8.93 -11.68 10.52
N ALA A 12 9.34 -11.30 9.31
CA ALA A 12 8.58 -11.52 8.10
C ALA A 12 9.48 -12.04 6.99
N THR A 13 8.93 -12.90 6.15
CA THR A 13 9.57 -13.37 4.93
C THR A 13 8.67 -13.04 3.76
N VAL A 14 9.20 -12.31 2.79
CA VAL A 14 8.54 -12.02 1.52
C VAL A 14 9.35 -12.66 0.40
N ALA A 15 8.70 -13.40 -0.49
CA ALA A 15 9.35 -14.04 -1.62
C ALA A 15 8.49 -13.91 -2.88
N ILE A 16 9.15 -13.65 -4.01
CA ILE A 16 8.52 -13.64 -5.33
C ILE A 16 8.78 -15.00 -5.99
N LEU A 17 7.72 -15.67 -6.42
CA LEU A 17 7.75 -16.98 -7.06
C LEU A 17 7.40 -16.86 -8.54
N LYS A 18 8.06 -17.67 -9.37
CA LYS A 18 7.69 -17.99 -10.75
C LYS A 18 7.24 -19.45 -10.78
N GLY A 19 5.92 -19.67 -10.85
CA GLY A 19 5.34 -20.98 -10.53
C GLY A 19 5.61 -21.33 -9.07
N ASP A 20 6.28 -22.48 -8.84
CA ASP A 20 6.66 -22.94 -7.50
C ASP A 20 8.09 -22.55 -7.10
N SER A 21 8.86 -21.96 -8.02
CA SER A 21 10.26 -21.61 -7.82
C SER A 21 10.43 -20.18 -7.34
N GLN A 22 11.15 -19.98 -6.23
CA GLN A 22 11.50 -18.64 -5.76
C GLN A 22 12.53 -18.00 -6.68
N LEU A 23 12.27 -16.75 -7.08
CA LEU A 23 13.24 -15.94 -7.82
C LEU A 23 14.41 -15.57 -6.93
N LYS A 24 15.61 -15.54 -7.53
CA LYS A 24 16.83 -15.08 -6.86
C LYS A 24 16.73 -13.59 -6.59
N GLU A 25 17.22 -13.18 -5.42
CA GLU A 25 17.26 -11.79 -4.99
C GLU A 25 18.71 -11.32 -5.05
N TYR A 26 18.95 -10.18 -5.69
CA TYR A 26 20.27 -9.59 -5.86
C TYR A 26 20.34 -8.25 -5.13
N GLU A 27 21.51 -7.93 -4.58
CA GLU A 27 21.82 -6.69 -3.90
C GLU A 27 20.76 -6.30 -2.86
N ALA A 28 20.53 -7.17 -1.88
CA ALA A 28 19.63 -6.85 -0.78
C ALA A 28 20.22 -5.73 0.08
N HIS A 29 19.50 -4.61 0.22
CA HIS A 29 19.96 -3.44 0.97
C HIS A 29 18.78 -2.70 1.62
N LEU A 30 19.07 -1.72 2.47
CA LEU A 30 18.09 -0.75 2.94
C LEU A 30 18.30 0.57 2.18
N GLU A 31 17.23 1.15 1.63
CA GLU A 31 17.32 2.41 0.85
C GLU A 31 17.81 3.58 1.72
N SER A 32 17.50 3.54 3.03
CA SER A 32 18.02 4.44 4.05
C SER A 32 17.96 3.74 5.42
N PRO A 33 18.58 4.26 6.49
CA PRO A 33 18.38 3.73 7.84
C PRO A 33 16.90 3.72 8.21
N GLY A 34 16.32 2.54 8.26
CA GLY A 34 14.89 2.34 8.45
C GLY A 34 13.98 2.51 7.23
N GLY A 35 14.56 2.76 6.08
CA GLY A 35 13.84 2.77 4.82
C GLY A 35 13.36 1.38 4.40
N PRO A 36 12.73 1.29 3.22
CA PRO A 36 12.38 0.02 2.61
C PRO A 36 13.58 -0.92 2.48
N ALA A 37 13.34 -2.19 2.74
CA ALA A 37 14.23 -3.27 2.38
C ALA A 37 14.08 -3.55 0.88
N CYS A 38 15.15 -3.36 0.14
CA CYS A 38 15.21 -3.37 -1.31
C CYS A 38 15.98 -4.58 -1.82
N ALA A 39 15.59 -5.13 -2.96
CA ALA A 39 16.37 -6.12 -3.71
C ALA A 39 15.99 -6.08 -5.19
N TYR A 40 16.88 -6.55 -6.06
CA TYR A 40 16.62 -6.74 -7.48
C TYR A 40 16.22 -8.18 -7.76
N VAL A 41 15.23 -8.37 -8.64
CA VAL A 41 14.76 -9.70 -9.05
C VAL A 41 14.74 -9.82 -10.58
N PRO A 42 15.32 -10.89 -11.15
CA PRO A 42 15.31 -11.11 -12.59
C PRO A 42 13.92 -11.58 -13.02
N VAL A 43 13.39 -10.96 -14.07
CA VAL A 43 12.12 -11.34 -14.69
C VAL A 43 12.28 -11.45 -16.20
N VAL A 44 11.43 -12.27 -16.81
CA VAL A 44 11.32 -12.40 -18.27
C VAL A 44 9.89 -12.12 -18.70
N ALA A 45 9.71 -11.51 -19.87
CA ALA A 45 8.40 -11.30 -20.44
C ALA A 45 7.62 -12.62 -20.55
N GLY A 46 6.37 -12.60 -20.10
CA GLY A 46 5.51 -13.79 -20.02
C GLY A 46 5.49 -14.46 -18.65
N ASP A 47 6.41 -14.11 -17.74
CA ASP A 47 6.43 -14.67 -16.39
C ASP A 47 5.14 -14.34 -15.63
N LYS A 48 4.55 -15.37 -15.01
CA LYS A 48 3.44 -15.24 -14.07
C LYS A 48 3.99 -15.30 -12.67
N LEU A 49 3.94 -14.18 -11.97
CA LEU A 49 4.52 -14.01 -10.66
C LEU A 49 3.49 -14.30 -9.56
N THR A 50 3.96 -14.82 -8.44
CA THR A 50 3.19 -14.98 -7.21
C THR A 50 4.00 -14.41 -6.05
N VAL A 51 3.40 -13.52 -5.25
CA VAL A 51 4.08 -12.95 -4.08
C VAL A 51 3.60 -13.69 -2.85
N THR A 52 4.53 -14.26 -2.10
CA THR A 52 4.23 -14.91 -0.82
C THR A 52 4.75 -14.07 0.33
N CYS A 53 3.91 -13.90 1.34
CA CYS A 53 4.23 -13.14 2.54
C CYS A 53 3.98 -14.03 3.75
N GLN A 54 4.96 -14.13 4.63
CA GLN A 54 4.84 -14.83 5.90
C GLN A 54 5.23 -13.87 7.02
N PHE A 55 4.39 -13.79 8.04
CA PHE A 55 4.71 -13.10 9.29
C PHE A 55 4.70 -14.12 10.43
N GLU A 56 5.67 -14.01 11.32
CA GLU A 56 5.75 -14.73 12.58
C GLU A 56 6.05 -13.76 13.71
N GLY A 57 5.25 -13.78 14.77
CA GLY A 57 5.48 -12.94 15.94
C GLY A 57 4.24 -12.69 16.79
N ILE A 58 4.36 -11.79 17.77
CA ILE A 58 3.27 -11.38 18.65
C ILE A 58 2.71 -10.04 18.13
N THR A 59 1.42 -9.98 17.81
CA THR A 59 0.73 -8.74 17.39
C THR A 59 -0.78 -8.85 17.64
N LYS A 60 -1.46 -7.71 17.84
CA LYS A 60 -2.94 -7.63 17.96
C LYS A 60 -3.65 -7.68 16.61
N GLY A 61 -2.93 -7.41 15.53
CA GLY A 61 -3.48 -7.32 14.19
C GLY A 61 -2.41 -6.95 13.20
N PHE A 62 -2.58 -7.34 11.96
CA PHE A 62 -1.65 -6.95 10.91
C PHE A 62 -2.33 -6.96 9.57
N GLN A 63 -1.69 -6.28 8.62
CA GLN A 63 -2.19 -6.14 7.28
C GLN A 63 -1.03 -6.22 6.30
N PHE A 64 -1.22 -6.98 5.23
CA PHE A 64 -0.32 -7.01 4.09
C PHE A 64 -0.96 -6.24 2.95
N ASP A 65 -0.24 -5.26 2.41
CA ASP A 65 -0.61 -4.58 1.18
C ASP A 65 0.40 -4.96 0.09
N LEU A 66 -0.10 -5.44 -1.05
CA LEU A 66 0.66 -5.63 -2.26
C LEU A 66 0.47 -4.41 -3.14
N VAL A 67 1.55 -3.66 -3.36
CA VAL A 67 1.63 -2.51 -4.24
C VAL A 67 2.50 -2.89 -5.43
N VAL A 68 2.07 -2.62 -6.65
CA VAL A 68 2.83 -2.89 -7.86
C VAL A 68 2.88 -1.62 -8.69
N ASP A 69 4.10 -1.16 -8.99
CA ASP A 69 4.37 0.08 -9.71
C ASP A 69 3.64 1.29 -9.09
N GLY A 70 3.63 1.36 -7.76
CA GLY A 70 2.95 2.44 -7.00
C GLY A 70 1.45 2.24 -6.78
N PHE A 71 0.82 1.26 -7.42
CA PHE A 71 -0.63 1.01 -7.27
C PHE A 71 -0.92 -0.12 -6.29
N LEU A 72 -1.81 0.11 -5.33
CA LEU A 72 -2.30 -0.97 -4.48
C LEU A 72 -3.07 -1.98 -5.34
N ARG A 73 -2.64 -3.24 -5.29
CA ARG A 73 -3.20 -4.36 -6.06
C ARG A 73 -3.91 -5.38 -5.18
N GLN A 74 -3.45 -5.62 -3.96
CA GLN A 74 -4.22 -6.38 -2.97
C GLN A 74 -3.94 -5.90 -1.55
N SER A 75 -4.85 -6.19 -0.64
CA SER A 75 -4.75 -5.88 0.78
C SER A 75 -5.40 -7.01 1.55
N LYS A 76 -4.73 -7.50 2.60
CA LYS A 76 -5.22 -8.60 3.43
C LYS A 76 -5.05 -8.25 4.89
N THR A 77 -6.17 -8.08 5.58
CA THR A 77 -6.21 -7.75 7.00
C THR A 77 -6.43 -9.00 7.83
N PHE A 78 -5.65 -9.14 8.90
CA PHE A 78 -5.73 -10.23 9.85
C PHE A 78 -5.85 -9.66 11.26
N LYS A 79 -6.82 -10.19 12.01
CA LYS A 79 -7.10 -9.81 13.40
C LYS A 79 -7.07 -11.08 14.25
N PRO A 80 -5.90 -11.48 14.76
CA PRO A 80 -5.79 -12.59 15.71
C PRO A 80 -6.74 -12.36 16.90
N LYS A 81 -7.35 -13.44 17.42
CA LYS A 81 -8.23 -13.33 18.59
C LYS A 81 -7.44 -13.01 19.87
N ASP A 82 -6.26 -13.61 20.00
CA ASP A 82 -5.40 -13.47 21.17
C ASP A 82 -4.07 -12.81 20.79
N CYS A 83 -3.47 -12.07 21.72
CA CYS A 83 -2.10 -11.54 21.60
C CYS A 83 -1.04 -12.61 21.86
N LYS A 84 -1.13 -13.75 21.17
CA LYS A 84 -0.16 -14.85 21.25
C LYS A 84 0.80 -14.81 20.07
N LYS A 85 1.94 -15.48 20.19
CA LYS A 85 2.82 -15.72 19.04
C LYS A 85 2.05 -16.52 18.01
N PHE A 86 1.95 -16.04 16.77
CA PHE A 86 1.35 -16.78 15.68
C PHE A 86 2.15 -16.62 14.39
N THR A 87 1.94 -17.56 13.48
CA THR A 87 2.53 -17.55 12.14
C THR A 87 1.41 -17.50 11.12
N LYS A 88 1.46 -16.55 10.20
CA LYS A 88 0.51 -16.45 9.09
C LYS A 88 1.24 -16.30 7.77
N LYS A 89 0.92 -17.18 6.84
CA LYS A 89 1.29 -17.09 5.43
C LYS A 89 0.10 -16.60 4.60
N GLU A 90 0.38 -15.71 3.66
CA GLU A 90 -0.52 -15.20 2.65
C GLU A 90 0.13 -15.31 1.27
N ILE A 91 -0.69 -15.54 0.24
CA ILE A 91 -0.25 -15.74 -1.13
C ILE A 91 -1.05 -14.82 -2.04
N PHE A 92 -0.36 -13.97 -2.77
CA PHE A 92 -0.90 -13.07 -3.76
C PHE A 92 -0.58 -13.60 -5.17
N SER A 93 -1.46 -14.43 -5.72
CA SER A 93 -1.34 -14.94 -7.09
C SER A 93 -1.90 -13.97 -8.15
N ASN A 94 -2.80 -13.08 -7.71
CA ASN A 94 -3.58 -12.20 -8.56
C ASN A 94 -3.44 -10.75 -8.08
N ALA A 95 -3.81 -9.79 -8.91
CA ALA A 95 -3.98 -8.38 -8.58
C ALA A 95 -5.44 -7.98 -8.75
N VAL A 96 -5.89 -7.01 -7.95
CA VAL A 96 -7.16 -6.31 -8.16
C VAL A 96 -6.87 -5.04 -8.94
N CYS A 97 -7.56 -4.88 -10.06
CA CYS A 97 -7.46 -3.72 -10.93
C CYS A 97 -8.86 -3.21 -11.26
N ARG A 98 -8.97 -1.96 -11.68
CA ARG A 98 -10.20 -1.43 -12.24
C ARG A 98 -10.29 -1.81 -13.73
N GLY A 99 -11.46 -2.27 -14.16
CA GLY A 99 -11.68 -2.64 -15.55
C GLY A 99 -11.50 -1.45 -16.50
N ALA A 100 -11.00 -1.71 -17.71
CA ALA A 100 -10.64 -0.68 -18.69
C ALA A 100 -11.80 0.27 -19.05
N LYS A 101 -13.06 -0.18 -18.94
CA LYS A 101 -14.26 0.64 -19.18
C LYS A 101 -14.79 1.33 -17.93
N GLY A 102 -14.05 1.27 -16.82
CA GLY A 102 -14.49 1.73 -15.52
C GLY A 102 -15.65 0.90 -14.92
N ASP A 103 -15.93 -0.28 -15.48
CA ASP A 103 -17.12 -1.10 -15.23
C ASP A 103 -17.10 -1.88 -13.91
N GLY A 104 -15.99 -1.87 -13.18
CA GLY A 104 -15.90 -2.56 -11.91
C GLY A 104 -14.46 -2.84 -11.50
N LEU A 105 -14.32 -3.61 -10.43
CA LEU A 105 -13.04 -4.21 -10.06
C LEU A 105 -12.94 -5.59 -10.71
N ARG A 106 -11.75 -5.97 -11.15
CA ARG A 106 -11.44 -7.26 -11.75
C ARG A 106 -10.24 -7.87 -11.03
N THR A 107 -10.12 -9.19 -11.13
CA THR A 107 -8.90 -9.89 -10.71
C THR A 107 -8.13 -10.37 -11.92
N ALA A 108 -6.85 -10.02 -11.92
CA ALA A 108 -5.88 -10.28 -12.97
C ALA A 108 -4.73 -11.12 -12.46
N ASP A 109 -4.11 -11.94 -13.30
CA ASP A 109 -2.82 -12.54 -12.97
C ASP A 109 -1.72 -11.47 -12.98
N VAL A 110 -0.71 -11.60 -12.10
CA VAL A 110 0.47 -10.71 -12.10
C VAL A 110 1.43 -11.19 -13.19
N LYS A 111 1.29 -10.66 -14.41
CA LYS A 111 2.06 -11.11 -15.58
C LYS A 111 3.06 -10.05 -16.04
N VAL A 112 4.32 -10.43 -16.20
CA VAL A 112 5.38 -9.57 -16.74
C VAL A 112 5.20 -9.43 -18.24
N GLN A 113 5.28 -8.21 -18.74
CA GLN A 113 5.32 -7.88 -20.16
C GLN A 113 6.55 -7.06 -20.49
N ALA A 114 7.12 -7.30 -21.67
CA ALA A 114 8.10 -6.40 -22.24
C ALA A 114 7.39 -5.10 -22.64
N VAL A 115 7.92 -3.98 -22.17
CA VAL A 115 7.51 -2.68 -22.68
C VAL A 115 8.11 -2.56 -24.06
N LYS A 116 7.26 -2.47 -25.09
CA LYS A 116 7.75 -2.08 -26.41
C LYS A 116 8.33 -0.70 -26.24
N GLN A 117 9.66 -0.59 -26.28
CA GLN A 117 10.32 0.71 -26.35
C GLN A 117 9.68 1.43 -27.53
N GLN A 118 8.80 2.40 -27.24
CA GLN A 118 8.45 3.38 -28.24
C GLN A 118 9.79 3.95 -28.63
N THR A 119 10.13 3.84 -29.91
CA THR A 119 11.34 4.42 -30.48
C THR A 119 11.31 5.90 -30.18
N ALA A 120 11.82 6.26 -29.00
CA ALA A 120 11.91 7.61 -28.52
C ALA A 120 12.79 8.29 -29.56
N SER A 121 12.25 9.32 -30.18
CA SER A 121 12.96 10.14 -31.15
C SER A 121 14.12 10.76 -30.38
N SER A 122 15.29 10.14 -30.51
CA SER A 122 16.56 10.54 -29.92
C SER A 122 16.81 12.00 -30.27
N SER A 123 16.52 12.92 -29.36
CA SER A 123 16.74 14.34 -29.66
C SER A 123 17.27 15.19 -28.53
N ASP A 124 17.51 14.70 -27.31
CA ASP A 124 18.22 15.51 -26.32
C ASP A 124 19.14 14.68 -25.41
N ASP A 125 20.41 15.08 -25.43
CA ASP A 125 21.61 14.57 -24.77
C ASP A 125 21.63 14.85 -23.25
N SER A 126 20.45 14.87 -22.62
CA SER A 126 20.33 15.21 -21.20
C SER A 126 20.51 13.95 -20.36
N GLY A 127 21.76 13.69 -19.97
CA GLY A 127 22.22 12.89 -18.82
C GLY A 127 21.44 11.62 -18.50
N GLU A 128 22.09 10.46 -18.65
CA GLU A 128 21.60 9.12 -18.27
C GLU A 128 20.54 9.17 -17.16
N THR A 129 19.27 9.21 -17.56
CA THR A 129 18.19 9.10 -16.59
C THR A 129 18.31 7.69 -16.00
N PRO A 130 18.42 7.54 -14.68
CA PRO A 130 18.61 6.25 -14.04
C PRO A 130 17.51 5.31 -14.53
N ASN A 131 17.92 4.23 -15.19
CA ASN A 131 17.04 3.29 -15.87
C ASN A 131 15.77 3.03 -15.07
N ALA A 132 14.61 3.50 -15.55
CA ALA A 132 13.36 3.35 -14.83
C ALA A 132 13.06 1.86 -14.59
N LEU A 133 12.92 1.48 -13.32
CA LEU A 133 12.65 0.11 -12.90
C LEU A 133 11.24 0.01 -12.34
N GLY A 134 10.54 -1.04 -12.76
CA GLY A 134 9.28 -1.38 -12.15
C GLY A 134 9.48 -1.95 -10.75
N THR A 135 8.46 -1.84 -9.91
CA THR A 135 8.56 -2.24 -8.49
C THR A 135 7.40 -3.14 -8.05
N ILE A 136 7.72 -4.17 -7.29
CA ILE A 136 6.75 -4.91 -6.48
C ILE A 136 7.05 -4.57 -5.02
N THR A 137 6.12 -3.93 -4.34
CA THR A 137 6.27 -3.51 -2.95
C THR A 137 5.26 -4.24 -2.06
N VAL A 138 5.73 -4.86 -0.99
CA VAL A 138 4.89 -5.41 0.07
C VAL A 138 5.03 -4.53 1.31
N VAL A 139 3.92 -3.92 1.72
CA VAL A 139 3.85 -3.11 2.94
C VAL A 139 3.23 -3.97 4.04
N ILE A 140 3.92 -4.09 5.16
CA ILE A 140 3.50 -4.86 6.32
C ILE A 140 3.17 -3.88 7.44
N CYS A 141 1.90 -3.81 7.83
CA CYS A 141 1.44 -2.95 8.92
C CYS A 141 1.08 -3.83 10.13
N LEU A 142 1.52 -3.45 11.33
CA LEU A 142 1.25 -4.21 12.57
C LEU A 142 0.55 -3.33 13.61
N ARG A 143 -0.32 -3.93 14.42
CA ARG A 143 -0.87 -3.33 15.64
C ARG A 143 -0.19 -3.97 16.85
N LEU A 144 0.63 -3.20 17.55
CA LEU A 144 1.31 -3.69 18.75
C LEU A 144 0.31 -3.91 19.90
N PRO A 145 0.63 -4.76 20.89
CA PRO A 145 -0.22 -4.93 22.07
C PRO A 145 -0.49 -3.62 22.81
N THR A 146 0.42 -2.66 22.76
CA THR A 146 0.33 -1.36 23.43
C THR A 146 -0.19 -0.24 22.53
N ASP A 147 -0.31 -0.49 21.22
CA ASP A 147 -0.61 0.55 20.24
C ASP A 147 -2.04 0.42 19.70
N GLU A 148 -2.77 1.53 19.71
CA GLU A 148 -4.09 1.66 19.10
C GLU A 148 -4.07 2.55 17.85
N ALA A 149 -2.92 3.13 17.51
CA ALA A 149 -2.77 3.99 16.36
C ALA A 149 -3.16 3.26 15.07
N THR A 150 -3.64 4.07 14.15
CA THR A 150 -3.87 3.66 12.77
C THR A 150 -3.39 4.77 11.86
N HIS A 151 -2.90 4.40 10.68
CA HIS A 151 -2.52 5.33 9.64
C HIS A 151 -3.30 5.03 8.36
N LYS A 152 -3.39 5.99 7.45
CA LYS A 152 -3.97 5.74 6.13
C LYS A 152 -2.85 5.40 5.18
N LEU A 153 -3.08 4.44 4.29
CA LEU A 153 -2.26 4.31 3.10
C LEU A 153 -2.40 5.61 2.29
N ARG A 154 -1.32 6.02 1.61
CA ARG A 154 -1.30 7.23 0.79
C ARG A 154 -2.44 7.18 -0.24
N ALA A 155 -3.11 8.32 -0.47
CA ALA A 155 -4.37 8.37 -1.21
C ALA A 155 -4.27 7.97 -2.69
N ASP A 156 -3.06 7.99 -3.25
CA ASP A 156 -2.69 7.59 -4.61
C ASP A 156 -2.57 6.06 -4.78
N ALA A 157 -2.30 5.31 -3.70
CA ALA A 157 -2.21 3.85 -3.70
C ALA A 157 -3.61 3.20 -3.61
N SER A 158 -4.51 3.51 -4.54
CA SER A 158 -5.89 2.98 -4.59
C SER A 158 -6.05 1.92 -5.69
N TYR A 159 -6.88 0.90 -5.48
CA TYR A 159 -7.32 -0.05 -6.53
C TYR A 159 -7.99 0.62 -7.73
N GLU A 160 -8.50 1.85 -7.53
CA GLU A 160 -9.37 2.54 -8.47
C GLU A 160 -8.59 3.32 -9.54
N VAL A 161 -7.27 3.38 -9.43
CA VAL A 161 -6.39 4.00 -10.43
C VAL A 161 -6.07 2.98 -11.53
N ILE A 162 -6.49 3.30 -12.77
CA ILE A 162 -6.65 2.30 -13.83
C ILE A 162 -5.33 1.88 -14.46
N ARG A 163 -4.33 2.76 -14.60
CA ARG A 163 -3.01 2.49 -15.20
C ARG A 163 -2.18 3.77 -15.14
N TRP A 164 -0.88 3.65 -15.44
CA TRP A 164 -0.01 4.78 -15.76
C TRP A 164 -0.69 5.78 -16.71
N GLY A 165 -1.38 5.32 -17.76
CA GLY A 165 -2.03 6.17 -18.76
C GLY A 165 -3.14 7.12 -18.27
N GLU A 166 -3.65 7.01 -17.03
CA GLU A 166 -4.53 8.04 -16.45
C GLU A 166 -3.76 9.14 -15.69
N PHE A 167 -2.49 8.92 -15.36
CA PHE A 167 -1.64 9.83 -14.58
C PHE A 167 -0.38 10.31 -15.33
N GLY A 168 -0.04 9.71 -16.47
CA GLY A 168 1.11 10.09 -17.28
C GLY A 168 1.58 8.98 -18.23
N GLU A 169 2.56 9.29 -19.05
CA GLU A 169 3.28 8.29 -19.83
C GLU A 169 3.99 7.32 -18.88
N LEU A 170 4.17 6.05 -19.29
CA LEU A 170 5.06 5.13 -18.57
C LEU A 170 6.42 5.83 -18.43
N PRO A 171 7.10 5.74 -17.27
CA PRO A 171 8.46 6.22 -17.13
C PRO A 171 9.30 5.75 -18.32
N THR A 172 9.90 6.72 -19.01
CA THR A 172 10.80 6.44 -20.13
C THR A 172 11.93 5.54 -19.64
N GLY A 173 12.22 4.48 -20.40
CA GLY A 173 13.29 3.52 -20.07
C GLY A 173 12.86 2.28 -19.27
N LEU A 174 11.58 2.10 -18.94
CA LEU A 174 11.08 0.82 -18.41
C LEU A 174 11.26 -0.29 -19.45
N GLU A 175 12.01 -1.34 -19.10
CA GLU A 175 12.16 -2.54 -19.94
C GLU A 175 10.95 -3.47 -19.79
N TYR A 176 10.46 -3.60 -18.56
CA TYR A 176 9.33 -4.45 -18.21
C TYR A 176 8.25 -3.66 -17.49
N CYS A 177 7.01 -4.10 -17.65
CA CYS A 177 5.90 -3.68 -16.81
C CYS A 177 5.08 -4.91 -16.42
N ILE A 178 4.32 -4.80 -15.35
CA ILE A 178 3.34 -5.83 -14.99
C ILE A 178 2.00 -5.43 -15.61
N ASP A 179 1.56 -6.21 -16.59
CA ASP A 179 0.25 -6.02 -17.20
C ASP A 179 -0.81 -6.86 -16.49
N TYR A 180 -2.02 -6.32 -16.55
CA TYR A 180 -3.25 -6.93 -16.07
C TYR A 180 -4.17 -7.04 -17.28
N PRO A 181 -4.02 -8.12 -18.07
CA PRO A 181 -4.66 -8.23 -19.37
C PRO A 181 -6.18 -8.27 -19.24
N SER A 182 -6.83 -7.20 -19.70
CA SER A 182 -8.29 -7.00 -19.65
C SER A 182 -9.15 -8.15 -20.23
N ILE A 183 -8.55 -9.05 -21.02
CA ILE A 183 -9.23 -10.11 -21.77
C ILE A 183 -9.12 -11.43 -20.99
N GLY A 184 -10.27 -11.94 -20.51
CA GLY A 184 -10.38 -13.23 -19.81
C GLY A 184 -10.42 -13.14 -18.28
N GLU A 185 -10.37 -11.93 -17.72
CA GLU A 185 -10.40 -11.72 -16.26
C GLU A 185 -11.80 -11.82 -15.66
N ALA A 186 -11.87 -12.36 -14.44
CA ALA A 186 -13.10 -12.43 -13.67
C ALA A 186 -13.41 -11.07 -13.04
N GLU A 187 -14.58 -10.52 -13.40
CA GLU A 187 -15.14 -9.36 -12.72
C GLU A 187 -15.45 -9.71 -11.26
N LEU A 188 -14.98 -8.90 -10.32
CA LEU A 188 -15.39 -9.00 -8.93
C LEU A 188 -16.83 -8.50 -8.81
N LYS A 189 -17.74 -9.39 -8.45
CA LYS A 189 -19.17 -9.07 -8.28
C LYS A 189 -19.58 -9.05 -6.81
N GLY A 190 -20.59 -8.23 -6.51
CA GLY A 190 -21.28 -8.19 -5.22
C GLY A 190 -20.34 -7.98 -4.02
N GLY A 191 -20.45 -8.88 -3.04
CA GLY A 191 -19.72 -8.78 -1.77
C GLY A 191 -18.20 -8.76 -1.91
N SER A 192 -17.63 -9.44 -2.90
CA SER A 192 -16.17 -9.48 -3.11
C SER A 192 -15.62 -8.13 -3.57
N ALA A 193 -16.30 -7.44 -4.48
CA ALA A 193 -15.92 -6.08 -4.90
C ALA A 193 -16.06 -5.08 -3.75
N THR A 194 -17.16 -5.17 -2.98
CA THR A 194 -17.37 -4.34 -1.79
C THR A 194 -16.29 -4.58 -0.74
N LYS A 195 -15.91 -5.85 -0.52
CA LYS A 195 -14.83 -6.22 0.41
C LYS A 195 -13.49 -5.65 -0.06
N ALA A 196 -13.14 -5.82 -1.33
CA ALA A 196 -11.90 -5.24 -1.88
C ALA A 196 -11.88 -3.71 -1.69
N ARG A 197 -12.94 -2.99 -2.10
CA ARG A 197 -13.04 -1.53 -1.89
C ARG A 197 -12.96 -1.12 -0.42
N LYS A 198 -13.51 -1.93 0.48
CA LYS A 198 -13.41 -1.68 1.92
C LYS A 198 -11.96 -1.85 2.39
N GLU A 199 -11.28 -2.92 1.97
CA GLU A 199 -9.90 -3.22 2.36
C GLU A 199 -8.90 -2.16 1.84
N SER A 200 -9.09 -1.58 0.64
CA SER A 200 -8.22 -0.45 0.22
C SER A 200 -8.40 0.79 1.08
N ARG A 201 -9.62 1.04 1.56
CA ARG A 201 -9.96 2.27 2.29
C ARG A 201 -9.80 2.16 3.81
N GLU A 202 -9.67 0.94 4.34
CA GLU A 202 -9.51 0.70 5.79
C GLU A 202 -8.22 1.37 6.31
N ALA A 203 -8.27 1.97 7.49
CA ALA A 203 -7.04 2.46 8.11
C ALA A 203 -6.14 1.26 8.48
N ARG A 204 -4.85 1.41 8.21
CA ARG A 204 -3.84 0.40 8.50
C ARG A 204 -3.51 0.39 9.99
N PRO A 205 -3.25 -0.77 10.59
CA PRO A 205 -2.83 -0.85 11.98
C PRO A 205 -1.44 -0.21 12.19
N GLY A 206 -1.26 0.43 13.35
CA GLY A 206 0.00 1.09 13.73
C GLY A 206 0.05 2.55 13.30
N SER A 207 0.99 3.31 13.85
CA SER A 207 1.26 4.71 13.46
C SER A 207 1.89 4.84 12.07
N GLN A 208 2.57 3.80 11.60
CA GLN A 208 3.26 3.71 10.31
C GLN A 208 3.45 2.23 9.92
N PRO A 209 3.84 1.92 8.66
CA PRO A 209 4.21 0.57 8.28
C PRO A 209 5.30 0.01 9.20
N TRP A 210 5.21 -1.27 9.58
CA TRP A 210 6.26 -1.92 10.37
C TRP A 210 7.46 -2.33 9.51
N ALA A 211 7.20 -2.78 8.28
CA ALA A 211 8.23 -3.11 7.31
C ALA A 211 7.73 -2.91 5.89
N ILE A 212 8.65 -2.56 4.98
CA ILE A 212 8.38 -2.44 3.55
C ILE A 212 9.43 -3.27 2.81
N CYS A 213 8.99 -4.23 2.00
CA CYS A 213 9.84 -5.00 1.09
C CYS A 213 9.61 -4.51 -0.33
N LYS A 214 10.61 -3.90 -0.96
CA LYS A 214 10.56 -3.36 -2.32
C LYS A 214 11.46 -4.21 -3.23
N PHE A 215 10.88 -4.75 -4.28
CA PHE A 215 11.61 -5.54 -5.27
C PHE A 215 11.62 -4.81 -6.60
N TYR A 216 12.81 -4.46 -7.07
CA TYR A 216 13.02 -3.90 -8.40
C TYR A 216 13.12 -5.03 -9.41
N TYR A 217 12.18 -5.12 -10.35
CA TYR A 217 12.21 -6.18 -11.35
C TYR A 217 12.88 -5.71 -12.65
N CYS A 218 13.80 -6.51 -13.17
CA CYS A 218 14.58 -6.22 -14.36
C CYS A 218 15.06 -7.49 -15.09
N SER A 219 15.71 -7.34 -16.24
CA SER A 219 16.31 -8.47 -16.95
C SER A 219 17.50 -9.04 -16.19
N GLN A 220 17.79 -10.32 -16.43
CA GLN A 220 19.01 -10.97 -15.91
C GLN A 220 20.27 -10.27 -16.46
N ASP A 221 20.29 -9.90 -17.73
CA ASP A 221 21.42 -9.20 -18.35
C ASP A 221 21.73 -7.88 -17.64
N LYS A 222 20.71 -7.14 -17.20
CA LYS A 222 20.92 -5.90 -16.44
C LYS A 222 21.53 -6.16 -15.07
N ILE A 223 21.11 -7.23 -14.39
CA ILE A 223 21.70 -7.66 -13.11
C ILE A 223 23.17 -8.02 -13.30
N ASP A 224 23.47 -8.81 -14.34
CA ASP A 224 24.83 -9.28 -14.64
C ASP A 224 25.76 -8.10 -15.02
N ASN A 225 25.28 -7.19 -15.87
CA ASN A 225 26.04 -6.00 -16.30
C ASN A 225 26.25 -4.98 -15.18
N SER A 226 25.34 -4.91 -14.19
CA SER A 226 25.48 -4.01 -13.04
C SER A 226 26.40 -4.59 -11.95
N GLY A 227 26.83 -5.85 -12.08
CA GLY A 227 27.66 -6.51 -11.07
C GLY A 227 26.92 -6.79 -9.75
N PHE A 228 25.58 -6.87 -9.77
CA PHE A 228 24.81 -7.09 -8.56
C PHE A 228 25.07 -8.48 -7.99
N VAL A 229 25.36 -8.54 -6.68
CA VAL A 229 25.72 -9.77 -5.98
C VAL A 229 24.47 -10.47 -5.45
N LEU A 230 24.43 -11.80 -5.52
CA LEU A 230 23.34 -12.60 -4.97
C LEU A 230 23.21 -12.37 -3.45
N ALA A 231 22.00 -12.01 -3.00
CA ALA A 231 21.71 -11.81 -1.59
C ALA A 231 21.66 -13.17 -0.85
N THR A 232 22.54 -13.35 0.13
CA THR A 232 22.63 -14.58 0.94
C THR A 232 22.18 -14.38 2.38
N GLN A 233 22.17 -13.14 2.87
CA GLN A 233 21.90 -12.83 4.26
C GLN A 233 20.53 -12.17 4.46
N PRO A 234 19.85 -12.42 5.61
CA PRO A 234 18.64 -11.70 5.97
C PRO A 234 18.95 -10.24 6.31
N LEU A 235 17.99 -9.35 6.03
CA LEU A 235 18.08 -7.95 6.44
C LEU A 235 17.51 -7.81 7.87
N VAL A 236 18.30 -7.24 8.76
CA VAL A 236 17.89 -6.94 10.14
C VAL A 236 17.43 -5.50 10.22
N LEU A 237 16.22 -5.27 10.72
CA LEU A 237 15.69 -3.93 10.98
C LEU A 237 15.94 -3.56 12.44
N GLU A 238 16.56 -2.40 12.64
CA GLU A 238 16.73 -1.83 13.97
C GLU A 238 15.37 -1.38 14.57
N PRO A 239 15.20 -1.39 15.90
CA PRO A 239 13.94 -1.05 16.54
C PRO A 239 13.61 0.43 16.31
N GLY A 240 12.34 0.74 16.01
CA GLY A 240 11.91 2.13 15.79
C GLY A 240 12.34 2.74 14.46
N MET A 241 13.08 2.00 13.64
CA MET A 241 13.46 2.38 12.28
C MET A 241 12.42 1.98 11.24
N ALA A 242 11.13 1.92 11.58
CA ALA A 242 10.14 1.99 10.51
C ALA A 242 10.18 3.44 10.00
N GLY A 243 10.89 3.67 8.90
CA GLY A 243 10.98 4.99 8.30
C GLY A 243 9.60 5.47 7.89
N ASP A 244 9.43 6.78 7.89
CA ASP A 244 8.36 7.49 7.20
C ASP A 244 8.62 7.33 5.69
N ALA A 245 8.57 6.09 5.21
CA ALA A 245 8.81 5.75 3.82
C ALA A 245 7.56 6.17 3.06
N THR A 246 7.53 7.45 2.69
CA THR A 246 6.72 7.90 1.55
C THR A 246 7.07 6.97 0.40
N ILE A 247 6.18 6.02 0.09
CA ILE A 247 6.33 5.11 -1.06
C ILE A 247 6.62 6.02 -2.26
N GLY A 248 7.86 5.93 -2.75
CA GLY A 248 8.46 6.91 -3.64
C GLY A 248 7.75 6.94 -4.98
N ALA A 249 6.92 7.96 -5.18
CA ALA A 249 6.79 8.63 -6.46
C ALA A 249 7.86 9.74 -6.47
N GLU A 250 9.14 9.38 -6.46
CA GLU A 250 10.15 10.35 -6.88
C GLU A 250 9.96 10.55 -8.38
N ASN A 251 9.59 11.78 -8.75
CA ASN A 251 9.37 12.30 -10.11
C ASN A 251 8.13 11.83 -10.88
N VAL A 252 6.93 12.02 -10.33
CA VAL A 252 5.73 12.25 -11.17
C VAL A 252 5.39 13.75 -11.11
N PRO A 253 5.52 14.50 -12.22
CA PRO A 253 5.09 15.89 -12.29
C PRO A 253 3.63 15.99 -11.85
N THR A 254 3.36 16.84 -10.86
CA THR A 254 1.98 17.08 -10.43
C THR A 254 1.26 17.78 -11.58
N PRO A 255 0.19 17.20 -12.17
CA PRO A 255 -0.51 17.86 -13.26
C PRO A 255 -1.09 19.19 -12.78
N PRO A 256 -1.14 20.22 -13.64
CA PRO A 256 -1.69 21.52 -13.28
C PRO A 256 -3.14 21.35 -12.82
N ALA A 257 -3.46 21.96 -11.68
CA ALA A 257 -4.79 21.92 -11.10
C ALA A 257 -5.82 22.40 -12.13
N THR A 258 -6.67 21.48 -12.60
CA THR A 258 -7.83 21.85 -13.41
C THR A 258 -8.80 22.64 -12.54
N PRO A 259 -9.35 23.77 -13.05
CA PRO A 259 -10.29 24.58 -12.28
C PRO A 259 -11.55 23.76 -11.96
N LYS A 260 -11.85 23.65 -10.66
CA LYS A 260 -13.08 23.01 -10.17
C LYS A 260 -14.30 23.76 -10.71
N ILE A 261 -14.97 23.18 -11.69
CA ILE A 261 -16.34 23.57 -12.06
C ILE A 261 -17.24 23.19 -10.90
N SER A 262 -17.77 24.21 -10.20
CA SER A 262 -18.66 24.03 -9.06
C SER A 262 -20.04 23.59 -9.56
N ASN A 263 -20.33 22.30 -9.47
CA ASN A 263 -21.71 21.83 -9.57
C ASN A 263 -22.34 21.87 -8.18
N LYS A 264 -23.14 22.92 -7.94
CA LYS A 264 -24.06 23.01 -6.80
C LYS A 264 -25.05 21.84 -6.87
N LYS A 265 -25.14 21.06 -5.79
CA LYS A 265 -26.21 20.08 -5.58
C LYS A 265 -27.12 20.55 -4.42
N PRO A 266 -28.46 20.47 -4.55
CA PRO A 266 -29.41 20.94 -3.54
C PRO A 266 -29.53 19.98 -2.34
N PRO A 267 -30.05 20.47 -1.19
CA PRO A 267 -30.03 19.76 0.09
C PRO A 267 -31.19 18.77 0.19
N GLY A 268 -30.88 17.54 0.62
CA GLY A 268 -31.85 16.49 0.93
C GLY A 268 -31.57 15.94 2.33
N ASN A 269 -32.61 15.96 3.16
CA ASN A 269 -32.64 15.77 4.61
C ASN A 269 -32.06 14.45 5.18
N PRO A 270 -31.66 14.45 6.47
CA PRO A 270 -31.25 13.28 7.22
C PRO A 270 -32.45 12.50 7.75
N SER A 271 -32.46 11.19 7.52
CA SER A 271 -33.34 10.23 8.19
C SER A 271 -32.47 9.36 9.09
N GLY A 272 -32.60 9.56 10.40
CA GLY A 272 -32.14 8.63 11.41
C GLY A 272 -33.30 7.76 11.87
N SER A 273 -33.06 6.47 12.06
CA SER A 273 -33.89 5.63 12.94
C SER A 273 -33.12 4.41 13.39
N SER A 274 -32.86 4.41 14.70
CA SER A 274 -32.43 3.32 15.57
C SER A 274 -33.52 2.25 15.73
N LYS A 275 -33.13 0.97 15.77
CA LYS A 275 -33.94 -0.10 16.38
C LYS A 275 -33.13 -0.94 17.36
N ALA A 276 -33.74 -1.10 18.52
CA ALA A 276 -33.23 -1.77 19.70
C ALA A 276 -33.59 -3.26 19.75
N SER A 277 -32.92 -3.92 20.70
CA SER A 277 -33.27 -5.14 21.45
C SER A 277 -33.29 -6.50 20.72
N ASN A 278 -32.40 -7.39 21.17
CA ASN A 278 -32.86 -8.62 21.81
C ASN A 278 -31.89 -9.05 22.93
N LYS A 279 -32.44 -9.21 24.14
CA LYS A 279 -31.80 -9.78 25.34
C LYS A 279 -32.21 -11.24 25.48
N ARG A 280 -31.26 -12.10 25.91
CA ARG A 280 -31.34 -13.28 26.82
C ARG A 280 -30.62 -14.53 26.25
N PRO A 281 -30.24 -15.50 27.11
CA PRO A 281 -29.82 -15.42 28.51
C PRO A 281 -28.47 -16.10 28.77
N ALA A 282 -27.98 -15.93 30.00
CA ALA A 282 -26.80 -16.58 30.57
C ALA A 282 -27.04 -18.06 30.90
N ALA A 283 -25.99 -18.87 30.73
CA ALA A 283 -25.41 -19.82 31.70
C ALA A 283 -24.78 -21.01 30.97
N GLN A 284 -23.48 -21.24 31.19
CA GLN A 284 -22.99 -22.42 31.93
C GLN A 284 -21.46 -22.39 31.99
N SER A 285 -20.97 -22.40 33.21
CA SER A 285 -19.61 -22.71 33.63
C SER A 285 -19.27 -24.16 33.29
N PHE A 286 -18.09 -24.40 32.74
CA PHE A 286 -17.39 -25.67 32.89
C PHE A 286 -15.94 -25.38 33.27
N ASP A 287 -15.54 -26.06 34.33
CA ASP A 287 -14.27 -26.05 35.03
C ASP A 287 -13.44 -27.25 34.56
N GLU A 288 -12.10 -27.13 34.65
CA GLU A 288 -11.03 -28.15 34.60
C GLU A 288 -11.11 -29.23 33.48
N GLY A 289 -10.13 -29.42 32.60
CA GLY A 289 -8.69 -29.55 32.82
C GLY A 289 -8.28 -30.88 32.16
N GLU A 290 -7.54 -30.84 31.06
CA GLU A 290 -6.84 -32.03 30.55
C GLU A 290 -5.71 -31.60 29.61
N GLU A 291 -4.48 -31.98 29.97
CA GLU A 291 -3.31 -31.99 29.12
C GLU A 291 -3.59 -32.88 27.91
N PHE A 292 -3.36 -32.37 26.70
CA PHE A 292 -3.30 -33.23 25.51
C PHE A 292 -1.96 -33.07 24.82
N GLU A 293 -1.22 -34.17 24.92
CA GLU A 293 0.04 -34.49 24.30
C GLU A 293 -0.07 -34.51 22.76
N LEU A 294 1.00 -34.09 22.10
CA LEU A 294 1.15 -33.98 20.65
C LEU A 294 1.21 -35.36 19.98
N GLU A 295 0.18 -35.72 19.20
CA GLU A 295 0.32 -36.75 18.16
C GLU A 295 -0.11 -36.25 16.77
N LEU A 296 0.82 -36.38 15.83
CA LEU A 296 0.63 -36.17 14.39
C LEU A 296 -0.21 -37.30 13.78
N PRO A 297 -1.16 -37.03 12.87
CA PRO A 297 -1.66 -38.07 11.98
C PRO A 297 -0.92 -38.05 10.65
N ARG A 298 -0.26 -39.19 10.40
CA ARG A 298 0.21 -39.66 9.10
C ARG A 298 -0.95 -39.83 8.11
N THR A 299 -0.60 -39.68 6.85
CA THR A 299 -1.37 -39.97 5.64
C THR A 299 -2.03 -41.35 5.64
N SER A 300 -3.29 -41.45 5.23
CA SER A 300 -3.73 -42.59 4.41
C SER A 300 -4.98 -42.26 3.58
N SER A 301 -4.90 -42.69 2.33
CA SER A 301 -5.95 -42.69 1.32
C SER A 301 -7.03 -43.73 1.64
N LYS A 302 -8.29 -43.44 1.27
CA LYS A 302 -9.23 -44.48 0.80
C LYS A 302 -10.46 -43.90 0.10
N LYS A 303 -10.71 -44.48 -1.08
CA LYS A 303 -11.94 -44.43 -1.88
C LYS A 303 -13.18 -44.77 -1.04
N SER A 304 -14.31 -44.13 -1.35
CA SER A 304 -15.60 -44.83 -1.38
C SER A 304 -16.58 -44.16 -2.35
N LYS A 305 -17.20 -45.02 -3.17
CA LYS A 305 -18.38 -44.77 -4.00
C LYS A 305 -19.64 -44.96 -3.16
N LYS A 306 -20.72 -44.22 -3.46
CA LYS A 306 -22.18 -44.59 -3.40
C LYS A 306 -22.98 -43.29 -3.52
N SER A 307 -23.75 -43.02 -4.58
CA SER A 307 -25.07 -43.56 -5.01
C SER A 307 -26.25 -43.27 -4.06
N ALA A 308 -27.16 -42.38 -4.49
CA ALA A 308 -28.63 -42.40 -4.32
C ALA A 308 -29.18 -41.13 -5.01
N LYS A 309 -30.02 -41.14 -6.05
CA LYS A 309 -31.40 -41.62 -6.22
C LYS A 309 -32.46 -40.62 -5.70
N GLU A 310 -33.27 -40.15 -6.66
CA GLU A 310 -34.68 -39.68 -6.61
C GLU A 310 -35.09 -38.55 -5.66
N LYS A 311 -35.71 -37.48 -6.20
CA LYS A 311 -37.19 -37.44 -6.39
C LYS A 311 -37.63 -36.19 -7.14
N ALA A 312 -38.60 -36.40 -8.04
CA ALA A 312 -39.36 -35.39 -8.74
C ALA A 312 -40.48 -34.82 -7.85
N THR A 313 -40.91 -33.58 -8.11
CA THR A 313 -42.27 -33.11 -7.79
C THR A 313 -42.67 -32.00 -8.76
N MET A 314 -43.91 -32.11 -9.26
CA MET A 314 -44.55 -31.29 -10.28
C MET A 314 -45.39 -30.14 -9.70
N ALA A 315 -45.78 -29.24 -10.61
CA ALA A 315 -46.98 -28.36 -10.60
C ALA A 315 -46.86 -27.08 -9.73
N THR A 316 -47.42 -25.91 -10.07
CA THR A 316 -48.62 -25.56 -10.87
C THR A 316 -48.60 -24.06 -11.25
N SER A 317 -49.33 -23.70 -12.30
CA SER A 317 -49.81 -22.38 -12.78
C SER A 317 -50.44 -21.46 -11.70
N ALA A 318 -50.77 -20.17 -11.80
CA ALA A 318 -51.03 -19.18 -12.87
C ALA A 318 -51.10 -17.75 -12.21
N PRO A 319 -51.44 -16.65 -12.94
CA PRO A 319 -51.12 -15.26 -12.59
C PRO A 319 -52.24 -14.45 -11.89
N GLY A 320 -51.88 -13.35 -11.20
CA GLY A 320 -52.81 -12.47 -10.48
C GLY A 320 -52.57 -10.97 -10.70
N VAL A 321 -53.40 -10.42 -11.59
CA VAL A 321 -54.02 -9.09 -11.76
C VAL A 321 -53.80 -8.00 -10.67
N ALA A 322 -53.51 -6.77 -11.13
CA ALA A 322 -53.54 -5.50 -10.40
C ALA A 322 -54.99 -5.01 -10.10
N PRO A 323 -55.20 -4.13 -9.09
CA PRO A 323 -55.67 -2.78 -9.46
C PRO A 323 -55.31 -1.62 -8.49
N ALA A 324 -55.28 -0.42 -9.11
CA ALA A 324 -55.83 0.89 -8.74
C ALA A 324 -55.79 1.45 -7.29
N ALA A 325 -55.15 2.63 -7.22
CA ALA A 325 -55.57 3.91 -6.61
C ALA A 325 -56.63 3.95 -5.50
N ALA A 326 -56.24 4.54 -4.35
CA ALA A 326 -57.15 5.29 -3.49
C ALA A 326 -56.41 6.47 -2.84
N GLU A 327 -56.97 7.64 -3.07
CA GLU A 327 -56.68 8.96 -2.54
C GLU A 327 -57.20 9.04 -1.09
N GLN A 328 -56.35 9.42 -0.13
CA GLN A 328 -56.81 9.85 1.19
C GLN A 328 -56.09 11.13 1.62
N VAL A 329 -56.86 12.21 1.48
CA VAL A 329 -56.70 13.49 2.14
C VAL A 329 -56.73 13.27 3.65
N ASN A 330 -55.70 13.73 4.37
CA ASN A 330 -55.81 13.91 5.81
C ASN A 330 -55.18 15.24 6.22
N ALA A 331 -56.05 16.13 6.69
CA ALA A 331 -55.73 17.46 7.16
C ALA A 331 -55.41 17.45 8.66
N SER A 332 -54.69 18.50 9.07
CA SER A 332 -54.67 19.08 10.40
C SER A 332 -53.79 18.42 11.48
N ALA A 333 -52.67 19.09 11.78
CA ALA A 333 -52.19 19.25 13.15
C ALA A 333 -51.25 20.47 13.22
N THR A 334 -51.82 21.61 13.60
CA THR A 334 -51.13 22.78 14.15
C THR A 334 -50.19 22.37 15.29
N GLY A 335 -48.88 22.52 15.09
CA GLY A 335 -47.84 22.26 16.08
C GLY A 335 -46.96 23.49 16.26
N THR A 336 -47.17 24.17 17.38
CA THR A 336 -46.54 25.39 17.87
C THR A 336 -45.02 25.37 17.74
N SER A 337 -44.45 26.22 16.87
CA SER A 337 -43.01 26.43 16.77
C SER A 337 -42.55 27.22 18.00
N ALA A 338 -42.03 26.53 19.01
CA ALA A 338 -41.29 27.18 20.08
C ALA A 338 -40.04 27.82 19.47
N SER A 339 -40.05 29.14 19.33
CA SER A 339 -38.93 29.92 18.86
C SER A 339 -37.78 29.74 19.85
N THR A 340 -36.71 29.08 19.42
CA THR A 340 -35.43 29.10 20.16
C THR A 340 -35.08 30.56 20.42
N PRO A 341 -34.85 30.98 21.68
CA PRO A 341 -34.57 32.37 21.99
C PRO A 341 -33.31 32.82 21.23
N MET A 342 -33.39 33.99 20.59
CA MET A 342 -32.34 34.56 19.74
C MET A 342 -30.96 34.58 20.43
N SER A 343 -30.94 34.69 21.76
CA SER A 343 -29.73 34.64 22.59
C SER A 343 -28.97 33.31 22.50
N GLU A 344 -29.66 32.17 22.38
CA GLU A 344 -29.02 30.86 22.31
C GLU A 344 -28.36 30.63 20.93
N ARG A 345 -28.98 31.15 19.86
CA ARG A 345 -28.38 31.14 18.52
C ARG A 345 -27.11 31.99 18.45
N LEU A 346 -27.11 33.18 19.04
CA LEU A 346 -25.94 34.05 19.08
C LEU A 346 -24.79 33.45 19.90
N ALA A 347 -25.09 32.72 20.98
CA ALA A 347 -24.08 32.03 21.76
C ALA A 347 -23.42 30.88 20.98
N ALA A 348 -24.22 30.10 20.25
CA ALA A 348 -23.71 29.02 19.39
C ALA A 348 -22.85 29.55 18.23
N GLU A 349 -23.29 30.62 17.57
CA GLU A 349 -22.53 31.26 16.48
C GLU A 349 -21.18 31.81 16.98
N LYS A 350 -21.17 32.44 18.17
CA LYS A 350 -19.92 32.90 18.79
C LYS A 350 -18.97 31.75 19.10
N ALA A 351 -19.47 30.63 19.61
CA ALA A 351 -18.65 29.45 19.90
C ALA A 351 -18.07 28.84 18.62
N GLU A 352 -18.84 28.78 17.53
CA GLU A 352 -18.38 28.30 16.23
C GLU A 352 -17.27 29.20 15.64
N LEU A 353 -17.43 30.52 15.74
CA LEU A 353 -16.40 31.49 15.31
C LEU A 353 -15.12 31.38 16.14
N GLU A 354 -15.22 31.19 17.45
CA GLU A 354 -14.05 30.97 18.32
C GLU A 354 -13.33 29.65 17.99
N GLU A 355 -14.07 28.58 17.69
CA GLU A 355 -13.48 27.31 17.26
C GLU A 355 -12.78 27.44 15.90
N GLN A 356 -13.38 28.18 14.96
CA GLN A 356 -12.77 28.46 13.67
C GLN A 356 -11.49 29.33 13.81
N ALA A 357 -11.49 30.31 14.72
CA ALA A 357 -10.31 31.10 15.04
C ALA A 357 -9.18 30.24 15.64
N ARG A 358 -9.51 29.26 16.49
CA ARG A 358 -8.51 28.31 17.03
C ARG A 358 -7.92 27.42 15.93
N LYS A 359 -8.76 26.86 15.05
CA LYS A 359 -8.31 26.02 13.92
C LYS A 359 -7.41 26.79 12.94
N THR A 360 -7.73 28.05 12.66
CA THR A 360 -6.90 28.89 11.79
C THR A 360 -5.58 29.27 12.46
N ASN A 361 -5.55 29.49 13.78
CA ASN A 361 -4.30 29.72 14.51
C ASN A 361 -3.41 28.48 14.55
N ASP A 362 -3.95 27.28 14.83
CA ASP A 362 -3.18 26.02 14.78
C ASP A 362 -2.61 25.77 13.38
N SER A 363 -3.40 26.02 12.34
CA SER A 363 -2.93 25.92 10.95
C SER A 363 -1.79 26.89 10.64
N LYS A 364 -1.83 28.12 11.15
CA LYS A 364 -0.75 29.11 11.01
C LYS A 364 0.53 28.66 11.74
N GLN A 365 0.40 28.12 12.95
CA GLN A 365 1.53 27.60 13.72
C GLN A 365 2.20 26.41 13.03
N ARG A 366 1.41 25.47 12.49
CA ARG A 366 1.93 24.35 11.68
C ARG A 366 2.66 24.82 10.44
N LEU A 367 2.10 25.80 9.72
CA LEU A 367 2.75 26.37 8.54
C LEU A 367 4.08 27.05 8.89
N ALA A 368 4.15 27.77 10.02
CA ALA A 368 5.39 28.37 10.51
C ALA A 368 6.44 27.30 10.86
N ALA A 369 6.04 26.21 11.53
CA ALA A 369 6.94 25.09 11.85
C ALA A 369 7.49 24.41 10.58
N ILE A 370 6.65 24.22 9.56
CA ILE A 370 7.09 23.67 8.26
C ILE A 370 8.13 24.59 7.60
N LYS A 371 7.91 25.91 7.60
CA LYS A 371 8.87 26.88 7.05
C LYS A 371 10.21 26.86 7.78
N ILE A 372 10.19 26.78 9.11
CA ILE A 372 11.42 26.65 9.92
C ILE A 372 12.18 25.38 9.53
N ARG A 373 11.48 24.24 9.41
CA ARG A 373 12.11 22.97 9.02
C ARG A 373 12.69 23.03 7.60
N GLN A 374 11.99 23.65 6.65
CA GLN A 374 12.48 23.86 5.29
C GLN A 374 13.78 24.70 5.29
N GLN A 375 13.82 25.77 6.09
CA GLN A 375 15.02 26.59 6.22
C GLN A 375 16.20 25.80 6.81
N GLN A 376 15.97 25.01 7.87
CA GLN A 376 17.00 24.16 8.46
C GLN A 376 17.58 23.14 7.45
N VAL A 377 16.73 22.59 6.57
CA VAL A 377 17.18 21.68 5.51
C VAL A 377 18.06 22.44 4.50
N LEU A 378 17.66 23.63 4.06
CA LEU A 378 18.45 24.47 3.15
C LEU A 378 19.81 24.87 3.76
N ASP A 379 19.83 25.21 5.04
CA ASP A 379 21.07 25.54 5.76
C ASP A 379 21.99 24.31 5.83
N SER A 380 21.42 23.12 6.07
CA SER A 380 22.19 21.87 6.10
C SER A 380 22.79 21.51 4.74
N PHE A 381 22.07 21.76 3.64
CA PHE A 381 22.60 21.60 2.27
C PHE A 381 23.71 22.60 1.97
N SER A 382 23.57 23.86 2.42
CA SER A 382 24.58 24.89 2.23
C SER A 382 25.89 24.54 2.96
N ILE A 383 25.80 24.02 4.19
CA ILE A 383 26.96 23.52 4.95
C ILE A 383 27.62 22.34 4.22
N LYS A 384 26.81 21.36 3.77
CA LYS A 384 27.35 20.19 3.05
C LYS A 384 28.03 20.58 1.74
N LYS A 385 27.47 21.54 1.01
CA LYS A 385 28.08 22.09 -0.21
C LYS A 385 29.42 22.77 0.09
N ALA A 386 29.50 23.60 1.12
CA ALA A 386 30.76 24.24 1.51
C ALA A 386 31.83 23.22 1.93
N LYS A 387 31.42 22.13 2.59
CA LYS A 387 32.34 21.03 2.94
C LYS A 387 32.88 20.33 1.70
N LEU A 388 32.02 19.99 0.74
CA LEU A 388 32.43 19.35 -0.52
C LEU A 388 33.37 20.25 -1.33
N GLN A 389 33.12 21.56 -1.39
CA GLN A 389 34.01 22.50 -2.06
C GLN A 389 35.39 22.60 -1.39
N LYS A 390 35.45 22.44 -0.07
CA LYS A 390 36.71 22.38 0.68
C LYS A 390 37.47 21.07 0.40
N GLU A 391 36.77 19.95 0.36
CA GLU A 391 37.35 18.64 0.01
C GLU A 391 37.85 18.63 -1.46
N GLU A 392 37.14 19.29 -2.38
CA GLU A 392 37.55 19.47 -3.78
C GLU A 392 38.82 20.33 -3.88
N GLN A 393 38.88 21.47 -3.18
CA GLN A 393 40.07 22.32 -3.14
C GLN A 393 41.28 21.59 -2.55
N GLU A 394 41.09 20.80 -1.48
CA GLU A 394 42.17 20.00 -0.88
C GLU A 394 42.69 18.94 -1.87
N ALA A 395 41.82 18.31 -2.66
CA ALA A 395 42.23 17.37 -3.69
C ALA A 395 43.00 18.03 -4.85
N ASP A 396 42.59 19.23 -5.27
CA ASP A 396 43.30 20.02 -6.29
C ASP A 396 44.70 20.44 -5.79
N ASP A 397 44.81 20.86 -4.52
CA ASP A 397 46.09 21.22 -3.91
C ASP A 397 47.03 20.00 -3.83
N GLU A 398 46.51 18.82 -3.45
CA GLU A 398 47.27 17.56 -3.45
C GLU A 398 47.73 17.17 -4.86
N TYR A 399 46.86 17.30 -5.87
CA TYR A 399 47.21 17.02 -7.26
C TYR A 399 48.34 17.91 -7.76
N ASN A 400 48.24 19.22 -7.53
CA ASN A 400 49.27 20.19 -7.91
C ASN A 400 50.61 19.92 -7.19
N GLN A 401 50.57 19.45 -5.95
CA GLN A 401 51.77 19.05 -5.22
C GLN A 401 52.44 17.83 -5.87
N ILE A 402 51.67 16.80 -6.24
CA ILE A 402 52.18 15.61 -6.92
C ILE A 402 52.79 15.97 -8.28
N GLU A 403 52.12 16.85 -9.05
CA GLU A 403 52.62 17.32 -10.35
C GLU A 403 53.97 18.03 -10.21
N ALA A 404 54.12 18.92 -9.22
CA ALA A 404 55.39 19.60 -8.95
C ALA A 404 56.51 18.65 -8.50
N GLU A 405 56.18 17.58 -7.75
CA GLU A 405 57.16 16.55 -7.36
C GLU A 405 57.62 15.72 -8.57
N LEU A 406 56.71 15.41 -9.51
CA LEU A 406 57.05 14.71 -10.75
C LEU A 406 57.97 15.56 -11.65
N GLU A 407 57.67 16.85 -11.83
CA GLU A 407 58.52 17.76 -12.60
C GLU A 407 59.95 17.84 -12.02
N LYS A 408 60.07 17.81 -10.68
CA LYS A 408 61.36 17.80 -10.00
C LYS A 408 62.13 16.50 -10.27
N ILE A 409 61.46 15.35 -10.26
CA ILE A 409 62.09 14.05 -10.56
C ILE A 409 62.58 14.04 -12.02
N ASP A 410 61.79 14.54 -12.95
CA ASP A 410 62.18 14.62 -14.37
C ASP A 410 63.39 15.55 -14.58
N ALA A 411 63.46 16.66 -13.84
CA ALA A 411 64.61 17.56 -13.87
C ALA A 411 65.89 16.95 -13.28
N ASP A 412 65.77 16.12 -12.23
CA ASP A 412 66.91 15.42 -11.62
C ASP A 412 67.43 14.25 -12.50
N MET A 413 66.60 13.73 -13.41
CA MET A 413 66.99 12.67 -14.36
C MET A 413 67.65 13.19 -15.64
N ALA A 414 67.45 14.46 -15.99
CA ALA A 414 68.01 15.10 -17.18
C ALA A 414 69.45 15.60 -16.94
#